data_AF-A0A935TDR6-F1
#
_entry.id   AF-A0A935TDR6-F1
#
_cell.length_a   1.000
_cell.length_b   1.000
_cell.length_c   1.000
_cell.angle_alpha   90.00
_cell.angle_beta   90.00
_cell.angle_gamma   90.00
#
_symmetry.space_group_name_H-M   'P 1'
#
loop_
_entity.id
_entity.type
_entity.pdbx_description
1 polymer ?
#
loop_
_entity_poly.entity_id
_entity_poly.type
_entity_poly.pdbx_seq_one_letter_code
_entity_poly.pdbx_strand_id
1 'polypeptide(L)'
;MSAEEAWMIAGMMAVTFGIRYFLFALADRIRLAPWLEHSLKFIPPAVLTAITLPAVLLPKGEWQVSLANPYLVAALLSLAAGILTRNLLATIAIGLAAFLAHRLLI
;
A
#
# COMPACT_ATOMS: atom_id res chain seq x y z
N MET A 1 -5.29 32.82 4.57
CA MET A 1 -6.25 31.71 4.40
C MET A 1 -7.52 32.30 3.82
N SER A 2 -7.80 31.99 2.58
CA SER A 2 -9.07 32.34 1.93
C SER A 2 -10.21 31.54 2.57
N ALA A 3 -11.44 32.09 2.53
CA ALA A 3 -12.61 31.42 3.13
C ALA A 3 -12.91 30.05 2.49
N GLU A 4 -12.55 29.87 1.21
CA GLU A 4 -12.74 28.62 0.47
C GLU A 4 -11.81 27.50 0.95
N GLU A 5 -10.55 27.81 1.24
CA GLU A 5 -9.61 26.85 1.83
C GLU A 5 -10.10 26.37 3.19
N ALA A 6 -10.66 27.28 4.01
CA ALA A 6 -11.22 26.93 5.31
C ALA A 6 -12.42 25.98 5.18
N TRP A 7 -13.31 26.21 4.21
CA TRP A 7 -14.45 25.33 3.96
C TRP A 7 -14.05 23.97 3.42
N MET A 8 -13.03 23.93 2.56
CA MET A 8 -12.46 22.68 2.05
C MET A 8 -11.83 21.85 3.17
N ILE A 9 -11.05 22.48 4.06
CA ILE A 9 -10.44 21.81 5.22
C ILE A 9 -11.54 21.30 6.17
N ALA A 10 -12.55 22.12 6.46
CA ALA A 10 -13.67 21.72 7.31
C ALA A 10 -14.44 20.54 6.72
N GLY A 11 -14.67 20.53 5.41
CA GLY A 11 -15.30 19.41 4.70
C GLY A 11 -14.46 18.13 4.76
N MET A 12 -13.16 18.21 4.46
CA MET A 12 -12.24 17.08 4.58
C MET A 12 -12.17 16.52 6.00
N MET A 13 -12.15 17.41 7.00
CA MET A 13 -12.18 17.04 8.42
C MET A 13 -13.47 16.30 8.74
N ALA A 14 -14.64 16.87 8.39
CA ALA A 14 -15.94 16.28 8.69
C ALA A 14 -16.10 14.88 8.08
N VAL A 15 -15.70 14.68 6.82
CA VAL A 15 -15.78 13.37 6.17
C VAL A 15 -14.79 12.38 6.78
N THR A 16 -13.53 12.78 6.96
CA THR A 16 -12.46 11.88 7.47
C THR A 16 -12.72 11.46 8.92
N PHE A 17 -13.03 12.42 9.79
CA PHE A 17 -13.36 12.14 11.18
C PHE A 17 -14.71 11.45 11.29
N GLY A 18 -15.71 11.85 10.51
CA GLY A 18 -17.04 11.24 10.52
C GLY A 18 -16.97 9.75 10.26
N ILE A 19 -16.31 9.33 9.18
CA ILE A 19 -16.19 7.90 8.83
C ILE A 19 -15.40 7.13 9.89
N ARG A 20 -14.26 7.64 10.36
CA ARG A 20 -13.44 6.95 11.37
C ARG A 20 -14.14 6.88 12.72
N TYR A 21 -14.61 8.01 13.23
CA TYR A 21 -15.19 8.11 14.57
C TYR A 21 -16.53 7.38 14.66
N PHE A 22 -17.35 7.44 13.61
CA PHE A 22 -18.60 6.68 13.56
C PHE A 22 -18.34 5.17 13.71
N LEU A 23 -17.38 4.63 12.96
CA LEU A 23 -17.00 3.22 13.06
C LEU A 23 -16.42 2.88 14.43
N PHE A 24 -15.55 3.71 15.00
CA PHE A 24 -14.97 3.48 16.33
C PHE A 24 -16.01 3.57 17.45
N ALA A 25 -16.85 4.61 17.46
CA ALA A 25 -17.90 4.80 18.45
C ALA A 25 -18.96 3.68 18.40
N LEU A 26 -19.19 3.12 17.21
CA LEU A 26 -20.08 1.99 17.01
C LEU A 26 -19.40 0.65 17.36
N ALA A 27 -18.08 0.53 17.18
CA ALA A 27 -17.31 -0.68 17.50
C ALA A 27 -17.36 -1.05 18.99
N ASP A 28 -17.38 -0.08 19.91
CA ASP A 28 -17.55 -0.35 21.35
C ASP A 28 -18.95 -0.90 21.71
N ARG A 29 -19.96 -0.62 20.87
CA ARG A 29 -21.35 -1.08 21.08
C ARG A 29 -21.68 -2.34 20.28
N ILE A 30 -20.96 -2.62 19.19
CA ILE A 30 -21.15 -3.81 18.37
C ILE A 30 -20.14 -4.88 18.79
N ARG A 31 -20.62 -5.96 19.39
CA ARG A 31 -19.82 -7.19 19.55
C ARG A 31 -19.61 -7.82 18.17
N LEU A 32 -18.50 -7.46 17.53
CA LEU A 32 -18.04 -8.11 16.31
C LEU A 32 -17.86 -9.61 16.58
N ALA A 33 -18.31 -10.44 15.65
CA ALA A 33 -18.07 -11.87 15.75
C ALA A 33 -16.55 -12.14 15.73
N PRO A 34 -16.03 -13.12 16.51
CA PRO A 34 -14.59 -13.36 16.64
C PRO A 34 -13.85 -13.57 15.30
N TRP A 35 -14.54 -14.13 14.30
CA TRP A 35 -13.99 -14.33 12.96
C TRP A 35 -13.76 -13.00 12.23
N LEU A 36 -14.70 -12.05 12.35
CA LEU A 36 -14.63 -10.77 11.67
C LEU A 36 -13.50 -9.92 12.24
N GLU A 37 -13.38 -9.83 13.57
CA GLU A 37 -12.29 -9.12 14.22
C GLU A 37 -10.91 -9.66 13.80
N HIS A 38 -10.76 -10.98 13.71
CA HIS A 38 -9.53 -11.59 13.21
C HIS A 38 -9.27 -11.22 11.75
N SER A 39 -10.28 -11.24 10.89
CA SER A 39 -10.14 -10.85 9.48
C SER A 39 -9.73 -9.38 9.31
N LEU A 40 -10.25 -8.47 10.13
CA LEU A 40 -9.92 -7.03 10.06
C LEU A 40 -8.41 -6.77 10.24
N LYS A 41 -7.72 -7.57 11.07
CA LYS A 41 -6.26 -7.44 11.29
C LYS A 41 -5.43 -7.72 10.04
N PHE A 42 -5.98 -8.47 9.07
CA PHE A 42 -5.32 -8.78 7.79
C PHE A 42 -5.67 -7.80 6.67
N ILE A 43 -6.57 -6.84 6.90
CA ILE A 43 -6.93 -5.84 5.88
C ILE A 43 -5.71 -5.02 5.44
N PRO A 44 -4.87 -4.45 6.34
CA PRO A 44 -3.74 -3.63 5.89
C PRO A 44 -2.78 -4.37 4.94
N PRO A 45 -2.24 -5.56 5.26
CA PRO A 45 -1.39 -6.27 4.32
C PRO A 45 -2.13 -6.73 3.06
N ALA A 46 -3.40 -7.16 3.16
CA ALA A 46 -4.18 -7.57 2.00
C ALA A 46 -4.40 -6.42 1.00
N VAL A 47 -4.76 -5.23 1.49
CA VAL A 47 -4.92 -4.03 0.66
C VAL A 47 -3.60 -3.63 0.03
N LEU A 48 -2.50 -3.63 0.79
CA LEU A 48 -1.17 -3.31 0.25
C LEU A 48 -0.75 -4.30 -0.84
N THR A 49 -1.01 -5.60 -0.65
CA THR A 49 -0.76 -6.59 -1.71
C THR A 49 -1.67 -6.37 -2.90
N ALA A 50 -2.96 -6.09 -2.69
CA ALA A 50 -3.93 -5.87 -3.76
C ALA A 50 -3.61 -4.64 -4.63
N ILE A 51 -2.97 -3.59 -4.08
CA ILE A 51 -2.52 -2.43 -4.86
C ILE A 51 -1.13 -2.66 -5.49
N THR A 52 -0.23 -3.34 -4.79
CA THR A 52 1.17 -3.50 -5.22
C THR A 52 1.29 -4.55 -6.33
N LEU A 53 0.57 -5.67 -6.21
CA LEU A 53 0.63 -6.77 -7.15
C LEU A 53 0.26 -6.36 -8.60
N PRO A 54 -0.86 -5.65 -8.86
CA PRO A 54 -1.16 -5.18 -10.21
C PRO A 54 -0.20 -4.10 -10.68
N ALA A 55 0.30 -3.23 -9.79
CA ALA A 55 1.31 -2.23 -10.17
C ALA A 55 2.61 -2.88 -10.70
N VAL A 56 2.93 -4.10 -10.24
CA VAL A 56 4.11 -4.87 -10.66
C VAL A 56 3.82 -5.76 -11.87
N LEU A 57 2.72 -6.53 -11.84
CA LEU A 57 2.41 -7.55 -12.84
C LEU A 57 1.61 -7.03 -14.04
N LEU A 58 0.86 -5.94 -13.88
CA LEU A 58 0.06 -5.31 -14.93
C LEU A 58 0.34 -3.81 -15.07
N PRO A 59 1.61 -3.38 -15.25
CA PRO A 59 1.96 -1.95 -15.27
C PRO A 59 1.29 -1.17 -16.42
N LYS A 60 0.90 -1.85 -17.50
CA LYS A 60 0.16 -1.27 -18.65
C LYS A 60 -1.24 -1.87 -18.83
N GLY A 61 -1.77 -2.58 -17.82
CA GLY A 61 -3.03 -3.30 -17.92
C GLY A 61 -2.94 -4.69 -18.59
N GLU A 62 -1.79 -5.05 -19.15
CA GLU A 62 -1.49 -6.40 -19.67
C GLU A 62 -0.56 -7.15 -18.72
N TRP A 63 -0.71 -8.47 -18.65
CA TRP A 63 0.14 -9.34 -17.85
C TRP A 63 1.58 -9.33 -18.37
N GLN A 64 2.50 -8.79 -17.57
CA GLN A 64 3.93 -8.71 -17.85
C GLN A 64 4.73 -9.58 -16.88
N VAL A 65 4.48 -10.90 -16.94
CA VAL A 65 5.19 -11.91 -16.14
C VAL A 65 6.44 -12.37 -16.90
N SER A 66 7.41 -11.47 -17.03
CA SER A 66 8.69 -11.75 -17.68
C SER A 66 9.82 -11.14 -16.89
N LEU A 67 11.00 -11.79 -16.90
CA LEU A 67 12.23 -11.23 -16.36
C LEU A 67 12.68 -9.95 -17.10
N ALA A 68 12.10 -9.67 -18.27
CA ALA A 68 12.29 -8.40 -18.96
C ALA A 68 11.55 -7.23 -18.27
N ASN A 69 10.59 -7.50 -17.39
CA ASN A 69 9.84 -6.47 -16.68
C ASN A 69 10.67 -5.91 -15.50
N PRO A 70 11.13 -4.65 -15.54
CA PRO A 70 11.91 -4.04 -14.46
C PRO A 70 11.15 -4.02 -13.12
N TYR A 71 9.83 -3.87 -13.15
CA TYR A 71 9.00 -3.82 -11.95
C TYR A 71 8.98 -5.17 -11.24
N LEU A 72 8.94 -6.28 -11.98
CA LEU A 72 8.94 -7.62 -11.41
C LEU A 72 10.28 -7.94 -10.73
N VAL A 73 11.39 -7.65 -11.41
CA VAL A 73 12.75 -7.85 -10.88
C VAL A 73 12.96 -7.00 -9.63
N ALA A 74 12.60 -5.72 -9.67
CA ALA A 74 12.72 -4.82 -8.52
C ALA A 74 11.84 -5.26 -7.34
N ALA A 75 10.62 -5.73 -7.59
CA ALA A 75 9.73 -6.22 -6.54
C ALA A 75 10.26 -7.48 -5.85
N LEU A 76 10.76 -8.45 -6.62
CA LEU A 76 11.35 -9.68 -6.07
C LEU A 76 12.61 -9.40 -5.25
N LEU A 77 13.49 -8.52 -5.75
CA LEU A 77 14.70 -8.13 -5.04
C LEU A 77 14.38 -7.31 -3.78
N SER A 78 13.38 -6.43 -3.83
CA SER A 78 12.89 -5.71 -2.65
C SER A 78 12.32 -6.68 -1.61
N LEU A 79 11.54 -7.68 -2.04
CA LEU A 79 11.00 -8.70 -1.14
C LEU A 79 12.11 -9.50 -0.46
N ALA A 80 13.09 -9.98 -1.23
CA ALA A 80 14.25 -10.70 -0.70
C ALA A 80 15.07 -9.83 0.27
N ALA A 81 15.32 -8.58 -0.09
CA ALA A 81 16.04 -7.61 0.74
C ALA A 81 15.30 -7.32 2.05
N GLY A 82 13.98 -7.17 2.01
CA GLY A 82 13.17 -6.94 3.22
C GLY A 82 13.22 -8.10 4.19
N ILE A 83 13.17 -9.33 3.66
CA ILE A 83 13.25 -10.56 4.48
C ILE A 83 14.65 -10.70 5.11
N LEU A 84 15.71 -10.43 4.33
CA LEU A 84 17.09 -10.64 4.77
C LEU A 84 17.61 -9.53 5.69
N THR A 85 17.40 -8.26 5.30
CA THR A 85 17.98 -7.11 6.02
C THR A 85 17.12 -6.66 7.20
N ARG A 86 15.81 -6.94 7.17
CA ARG A 86 14.81 -6.39 8.09
C ARG A 86 14.92 -4.87 8.28
N ASN A 87 15.45 -4.17 7.26
CA ASN A 87 15.71 -2.74 7.27
C ASN A 87 14.99 -2.08 6.09
N LEU A 88 14.07 -1.16 6.39
CA LEU A 88 13.27 -0.47 5.39
C LEU A 88 14.13 0.33 4.40
N LEU A 89 15.14 1.05 4.88
CA LEU A 89 16.02 1.86 4.02
C LEU A 89 16.84 0.98 3.07
N ALA A 90 17.37 -0.14 3.57
CA ALA A 90 18.11 -1.09 2.73
C ALA A 90 17.20 -1.71 1.65
N THR A 91 15.97 -2.07 2.03
CA THR A 91 14.95 -2.61 1.11
C THR A 91 14.65 -1.62 -0.02
N ILE A 92 14.40 -0.35 0.33
CA ILE A 92 14.13 0.72 -0.63
C ILE A 92 15.34 0.95 -1.54
N ALA A 93 16.55 1.04 -0.98
CA ALA A 93 17.78 1.26 -1.74
C ALA A 93 18.05 0.13 -2.74
N ILE A 94 17.91 -1.13 -2.33
CA ILE A 94 18.12 -2.30 -3.18
C ILE A 94 17.05 -2.35 -4.29
N GLY A 95 15.78 -2.10 -3.97
CA GLY A 95 14.70 -2.05 -4.94
C GLY A 95 14.91 -0.98 -6.02
N LEU A 96 15.31 0.23 -5.61
CA LEU A 96 15.63 1.32 -6.52
C LEU A 96 16.84 1.01 -7.39
N ALA A 97 17.90 0.45 -6.80
CA ALA A 97 19.11 0.07 -7.53
C ALA A 97 18.79 -1.01 -8.58
N ALA A 98 17.98 -2.02 -8.21
CA ALA A 98 17.53 -3.07 -9.13
C ALA A 98 16.72 -2.51 -10.30
N PHE A 99 15.73 -1.66 -10.01
CA PHE A 99 14.91 -1.03 -11.04
C PHE A 99 15.75 -0.20 -12.01
N LEU A 100 16.66 0.62 -11.47
CA LEU A 100 17.50 1.50 -12.27
C LEU A 100 18.51 0.72 -13.11
N ALA A 101 19.15 -0.30 -12.53
CA ALA A 101 20.07 -1.17 -13.26
C ALA A 101 19.37 -1.87 -14.42
N HIS A 102 18.17 -2.43 -14.19
CA HIS A 102 17.40 -3.09 -15.24
C HIS A 102 16.97 -2.12 -16.35
N ARG A 103 16.54 -0.90 -15.99
CA ARG A 103 16.11 0.13 -16.95
C ARG A 103 17.27 0.77 -17.73
N LEU A 104 18.48 0.79 -17.19
CA LEU A 104 19.65 1.37 -17.86
C LEU A 104 20.39 0.38 -18.75
N LEU A 105 20.35 -0.92 -18.42
CA LEU A 105 21.07 -1.96 -19.15
C LEU A 105 20.25 -2.61 -20.29
N ILE A 106 18.92 -2.44 -20.29
CA ILE A 106 17.97 -3.03 -21.24
C ILE A 106 17.01 -1.95 -21.72
#